data_AF-A0AAN4ZC48-F1
#
_entry.id   AF-A0AAN4ZC48-F1
#
_cell.length_a   1.000
_cell.length_b   1.000
_cell.length_c   1.000
_cell.angle_alpha   90.00
_cell.angle_beta   90.00
_cell.angle_gamma   90.00
#
_symmetry.space_group_name_H-M   'P 1'
#
loop_
_entity.id
_entity.type
_entity.pdbx_description
1 polymer ?
#
loop_
_entity_poly.entity_id
_entity_poly.type
_entity_poly.pdbx_seq_one_letter_code
_entity_poly.pdbx_strand_id
1 'polypeptide(L)'
;DISPELIDRGIAVTDTLQAILPSILAVDVDDEEVTADKLKKLFRLSQHAIEYLLKTQGKLMEERDSRLYELEKKKIQMRKLIGDVMQNSNAVDIYNCSSCNKKFLTEEFLSDHKRRRH
;
A
#
# COMPACT_ATOMS: atom_id res chain seq x y z
N ASP A 1 7.84 30.57 19.59
CA ASP A 1 8.96 29.69 20.00
C ASP A 1 8.45 28.39 20.57
N ILE A 2 8.93 27.27 20.02
CA ILE A 2 8.63 25.92 20.53
C ILE A 2 9.62 25.62 21.65
N SER A 3 9.12 25.32 22.85
CA SER A 3 9.98 25.03 24.00
C SER A 3 10.63 23.63 23.86
N PRO A 4 11.97 23.53 23.94
CA PRO A 4 12.68 22.25 23.99
C PRO A 4 12.19 21.34 25.13
N GLU A 5 11.71 21.90 26.23
CA GLU A 5 11.21 21.15 27.39
C GLU A 5 9.93 20.35 27.08
N LEU A 6 9.12 20.82 26.12
CA LEU A 6 7.91 20.12 25.69
C LEU A 6 8.25 18.93 24.78
N ILE A 7 9.32 19.07 23.99
CA ILE A 7 9.85 17.99 23.14
C ILE A 7 10.49 16.92 24.02
N ASP A 8 11.29 17.32 25.02
CA ASP A 8 11.90 16.39 25.98
C ASP A 8 10.86 15.63 26.83
N ARG A 9 9.65 16.19 26.99
CA ARG A 9 8.51 15.56 27.68
C ARG A 9 7.69 14.61 26.82
N GLY A 10 8.00 14.44 25.54
CA GLY A 10 7.30 13.48 24.68
C GLY A 10 5.92 13.95 24.16
N ILE A 11 5.53 15.20 24.38
CA ILE A 11 4.19 15.71 24.05
C ILE A 11 4.17 16.22 22.60
N ALA A 12 3.29 15.66 21.76
CA ALA A 12 3.09 16.07 20.35
C ALA A 12 4.39 16.15 19.53
N VAL A 13 5.38 15.33 19.89
CA VAL A 13 6.76 15.39 19.37
C VAL A 13 6.81 15.20 17.87
N THR A 14 6.01 14.28 17.34
CA THR A 14 6.00 13.94 15.92
C THR A 14 5.59 15.12 15.02
N ASP A 15 4.40 15.67 15.21
CA ASP A 15 3.89 16.76 14.37
C ASP A 15 4.71 18.04 14.57
N THR A 16 5.16 18.27 15.80
CA THR A 16 6.02 19.40 16.15
C THR A 16 7.39 19.29 15.49
N LEU A 17 8.04 18.12 15.56
CA LEU A 17 9.34 17.88 14.89
C LEU A 17 9.20 17.99 13.37
N GLN A 18 8.10 17.51 12.79
CA GLN A 18 7.84 17.58 11.36
C GLN A 18 7.60 19.02 10.88
N ALA A 19 6.94 19.84 11.69
CA ALA A 19 6.71 21.25 11.39
C ALA A 19 7.99 22.11 11.49
N ILE A 20 8.92 21.77 12.39
CA ILE A 20 10.16 22.56 12.57
C ILE A 20 11.31 22.11 11.66
N LEU A 21 11.24 20.92 11.07
CA LEU A 21 12.33 20.36 10.25
C LEU A 21 12.80 21.31 9.13
N PRO A 22 11.90 21.97 8.37
CA PRO A 22 12.32 22.92 7.33
C PRO A 22 13.08 24.12 7.92
N SER A 23 12.66 24.60 9.09
CA SER A 23 13.32 25.70 9.80
C SER A 23 14.71 25.30 10.30
N ILE A 24 14.88 24.05 10.75
CA ILE A 24 16.18 23.51 11.15
C ILE A 24 17.15 23.46 9.96
N LEU A 25 16.65 23.00 8.80
CA LEU A 25 17.44 22.85 7.57
C LEU A 25 17.79 24.20 6.92
N ALA A 26 17.03 25.25 7.21
CA ALA A 26 17.21 26.58 6.64
C ALA A 26 18.10 27.51 7.49
N VAL A 27 18.61 27.05 8.63
CA VAL A 27 19.52 27.87 9.45
C VAL A 27 20.85 28.05 8.74
N ASP A 28 21.24 29.31 8.55
CA ASP A 28 22.60 29.68 8.20
C ASP A 28 23.43 29.80 9.49
N VAL A 29 24.50 29.01 9.57
CA VAL A 29 25.34 28.91 10.78
C VAL A 29 26.33 30.07 10.86
N ASP A 30 26.57 30.75 9.74
CA ASP A 30 27.51 31.87 9.64
C ASP A 30 26.82 33.24 9.91
N ASP A 31 25.52 33.23 10.21
CA ASP A 31 24.76 34.42 10.60
C ASP A 31 25.23 34.95 11.98
N GLU A 32 25.64 36.22 12.03
CA GLU A 32 26.13 36.88 13.24
C GLU A 32 25.11 36.90 14.40
N GLU A 33 23.81 36.74 14.12
CA GLU A 33 22.75 36.63 15.15
C GLU A 33 22.66 35.24 15.81
N VAL A 34 23.38 34.24 15.28
CA VAL A 34 23.31 32.86 15.75
C VAL A 34 24.25 32.65 16.94
N THR A 35 23.68 32.75 18.13
CA THR A 35 24.43 32.51 19.37
C THR A 35 24.70 31.02 19.61
N ALA A 36 25.75 30.71 20.37
CA ALA A 36 26.09 29.34 20.75
C ALA A 36 24.93 28.57 21.42
N ASP A 37 24.05 29.27 22.15
CA ASP A 37 22.87 28.65 22.76
C ASP A 37 21.76 28.34 21.74
N LYS A 38 21.60 29.18 20.71
CA LYS A 38 20.71 28.87 19.57
C LYS A 38 21.22 27.62 18.83
N LEU A 39 22.54 27.51 18.60
CA LEU A 39 23.16 26.34 17.97
C LEU A 39 22.96 25.05 18.80
N LYS A 40 23.13 25.10 20.13
CA LYS A 40 22.88 23.94 21.00
C LYS A 40 21.41 23.49 20.93
N LYS A 41 20.47 24.43 20.93
CA LYS A 41 19.04 24.13 20.79
C LYS A 41 18.77 23.52 19.42
N LEU A 42 19.31 24.10 18.35
CA LEU A 42 19.20 23.58 17.00
C LEU A 42 19.72 22.14 16.90
N PHE A 43 20.91 21.89 17.44
CA PHE A 43 21.50 20.55 17.44
C PHE A 43 20.62 19.52 18.15
N ARG A 44 20.07 19.86 19.32
CA ARG A 44 19.13 18.98 20.03
C ARG A 44 17.86 18.70 19.22
N LEU A 45 17.31 19.72 18.57
CA LEU A 45 16.14 19.55 17.70
C LEU A 45 16.47 18.67 16.50
N SER A 46 17.64 18.84 15.89
CA SER A 46 18.13 17.99 14.80
C SER A 46 18.29 16.54 15.23
N GLN A 47 18.83 16.29 16.43
CA GLN A 47 18.97 14.95 16.99
C GLN A 47 17.61 14.27 17.15
N HIS A 48 16.64 14.95 17.76
CA HIS A 48 15.28 14.44 17.92
C HIS A 48 14.58 14.20 16.57
N ALA A 49 14.78 15.10 15.60
CA ALA A 49 14.26 14.93 14.25
C ALA A 49 14.83 13.68 13.54
N ILE A 50 16.14 13.45 13.65
CA ILE A 50 16.78 12.25 13.09
C ILE A 50 16.21 10.99 13.75
N GLU A 51 16.10 10.97 15.08
CA GLU A 51 15.54 9.82 15.79
C GLU A 51 14.09 9.53 15.37
N TYR A 52 13.28 10.58 15.21
CA TYR A 52 11.91 10.45 14.70
C TYR A 52 11.87 9.88 13.27
N LEU A 53 12.71 10.39 12.36
CA LEU A 53 12.79 9.89 10.98
C LEU A 53 13.18 8.42 10.95
N LEU A 54 14.18 8.01 11.73
CA LEU A 54 14.63 6.61 11.80
C LEU A 54 13.53 5.69 12.35
N LYS A 55 12.86 6.06 13.44
CA LYS A 55 11.74 5.29 14.00
C LYS A 55 10.59 5.14 13.00
N THR A 56 10.27 6.21 12.28
CA THR A 56 9.17 6.21 11.31
C THR A 56 9.52 5.38 10.08
N GLN A 57 10.76 5.46 9.58
CA GLN A 57 11.25 4.60 8.51
C GLN A 57 11.17 3.13 8.89
N GLY A 58 11.55 2.76 10.12
CA GLY A 58 11.42 1.39 10.63
C GLY A 58 9.99 0.86 10.52
N LYS A 59 9.02 1.61 11.06
CA LYS A 59 7.59 1.25 11.00
C LYS A 59 7.08 1.10 9.56
N LEU A 60 7.44 2.04 8.68
CA LEU A 60 7.03 2.00 7.27
C LEU A 60 7.62 0.78 6.54
N MET A 61 8.84 0.36 6.88
CA MET A 61 9.43 -0.85 6.33
C MET A 61 8.69 -2.11 6.78
N GLU A 62 8.34 -2.22 8.07
CA GLU A 62 7.55 -3.33 8.60
C GLU A 62 6.17 -3.43 7.92
N GLU A 63 5.49 -2.29 7.77
CA GLU A 63 4.21 -2.22 7.07
C GLU A 63 4.32 -2.62 5.59
N ARG A 64 5.37 -2.15 4.90
CA ARG A 64 5.67 -2.53 3.51
C ARG A 64 5.85 -4.04 3.40
N ASP A 65 6.65 -4.63 4.28
CA ASP A 65 6.98 -6.06 4.23
C ASP A 65 5.74 -6.91 4.52
N SER A 66 4.90 -6.48 5.46
CA SER A 66 3.60 -7.10 5.72
C SER A 66 2.69 -7.07 4.50
N ARG A 67 2.56 -5.91 3.83
CA ARG A 67 1.76 -5.77 2.60
C ARG A 67 2.31 -6.62 1.44
N LEU A 68 3.63 -6.70 1.29
CA LEU A 68 4.26 -7.55 0.27
C LEU A 68 3.94 -9.02 0.51
N TYR A 69 3.99 -9.48 1.77
CA TYR A 69 3.60 -10.84 2.14
C TYR A 69 2.13 -11.13 1.80
N GLU A 70 1.22 -10.21 2.14
CA GLU A 70 -0.20 -10.36 1.81
C GLU A 70 -0.46 -10.40 0.30
N LEU A 71 0.26 -9.57 -0.48
CA LEU A 71 0.16 -9.56 -1.94
C LEU A 71 0.60 -10.89 -2.54
N GLU A 72 1.72 -11.46 -2.09
CA GLU A 72 2.18 -12.76 -2.62
C GLU A 72 1.18 -13.87 -2.24
N LYS A 73 0.62 -13.84 -1.03
CA LYS A 73 -0.44 -14.77 -0.62
C LYS A 73 -1.67 -14.66 -1.53
N LYS A 74 -2.14 -13.43 -1.81
CA LYS A 74 -3.27 -13.18 -2.73
C LYS A 74 -2.94 -13.63 -4.15
N LYS A 75 -1.72 -13.44 -4.63
CA LYS A 75 -1.26 -13.88 -5.95
C LYS A 75 -1.28 -15.40 -6.09
N ILE A 76 -0.86 -16.13 -5.06
CA ILE A 76 -0.95 -17.59 -5.01
C ILE A 76 -2.42 -18.04 -5.04
N GLN A 77 -3.28 -17.43 -4.23
CA GLN A 77 -4.72 -17.72 -4.21
C GLN A 77 -5.38 -17.46 -5.57
N MET A 78 -5.05 -16.35 -6.22
CA MET A 78 -5.56 -16.00 -7.55
C MET A 78 -5.10 -17.01 -8.60
N ARG A 79 -3.83 -17.41 -8.60
CA ARG A 79 -3.32 -18.45 -9.51
C ARG A 79 -4.08 -19.77 -9.33
N LYS A 80 -4.37 -20.16 -8.09
CA LYS A 80 -5.17 -21.35 -7.79
C LYS A 80 -6.59 -21.22 -8.36
N LEU A 81 -7.27 -20.11 -8.07
CA LEU A 81 -8.63 -19.87 -8.55
C LEU A 81 -8.70 -19.86 -10.09
N ILE A 82 -7.73 -19.24 -10.78
CA ILE A 82 -7.63 -19.28 -12.24
C ILE A 82 -7.44 -20.71 -12.73
N GLY A 83 -6.58 -21.50 -12.08
CA GLY A 83 -6.41 -22.92 -12.37
C GLY A 83 -7.71 -23.71 -12.24
N ASP A 84 -8.43 -23.51 -11.15
CA ASP A 84 -9.72 -24.18 -10.87
C ASP A 84 -10.79 -23.78 -11.90
N VAL A 85 -10.86 -22.50 -12.29
CA VAL A 85 -11.76 -22.02 -13.35
C VAL A 85 -11.39 -22.62 -14.69
N MET A 86 -10.11 -22.65 -15.06
CA MET A 86 -9.66 -23.21 -16.33
C MET A 86 -9.91 -24.73 -16.43
N GLN A 87 -9.74 -25.46 -15.32
CA GLN A 87 -10.06 -26.89 -15.26
C GLN A 87 -11.57 -27.15 -15.37
N ASN A 88 -12.41 -26.31 -14.73
CA ASN A 88 -13.86 -26.40 -14.87
C ASN A 88 -14.38 -25.99 -16.26
N SER A 89 -13.71 -25.08 -16.97
CA SER A 89 -14.13 -24.65 -18.32
C SER A 89 -13.94 -25.72 -19.40
N ASN A 90 -13.07 -26.71 -19.18
CA ASN A 90 -12.97 -27.88 -20.08
C ASN A 90 -14.10 -28.90 -19.88
N ALA A 91 -14.92 -28.72 -18.84
CA ALA A 91 -16.09 -29.53 -18.51
C ALA A 91 -17.39 -28.72 -18.57
N VAL A 92 -17.41 -27.57 -19.25
CA VAL A 92 -18.70 -26.97 -19.64
C VAL A 92 -19.28 -27.91 -20.68
N ASP A 93 -20.32 -28.66 -20.29
CA ASP A 93 -21.11 -29.48 -21.19
C ASP A 93 -21.71 -28.59 -22.28
N ILE A 94 -20.96 -28.40 -23.37
CA ILE A 94 -21.42 -27.63 -24.53
C ILE A 94 -22.46 -28.49 -25.24
N TYR A 95 -23.70 -28.03 -25.24
CA TYR A 95 -24.83 -28.71 -25.87
C TYR A 95 -24.75 -28.54 -27.39
N ASN A 96 -24.69 -29.65 -28.13
CA ASN A 96 -24.59 -29.64 -29.60
C ASN A 96 -25.93 -30.00 -30.26
N CYS A 97 -26.32 -29.27 -31.31
CA CYS A 97 -27.45 -29.63 -32.16
C CYS A 97 -27.04 -30.69 -33.19
N SER A 98 -27.69 -31.86 -33.16
CA SER A 98 -27.44 -32.96 -34.11
C SER A 98 -27.79 -32.63 -35.57
N SER A 99 -28.71 -31.68 -35.80
CA SER A 99 -29.18 -31.33 -37.14
C SER A 99 -28.33 -30.27 -37.85
N CYS A 100 -27.57 -29.44 -37.12
CA CYS A 100 -26.78 -28.36 -37.72
C CYS A 100 -25.41 -28.07 -37.07
N ASN A 101 -24.95 -28.92 -36.14
CA ASN A 101 -23.66 -28.82 -35.44
C ASN A 101 -23.38 -27.49 -34.73
N LYS A 102 -24.42 -26.68 -34.46
CA LYS A 102 -24.30 -25.48 -33.63
C LYS A 102 -24.17 -25.87 -32.15
N LYS A 103 -23.35 -25.10 -31.45
CA LYS A 103 -22.97 -25.29 -30.04
C LYS A 103 -23.67 -24.28 -29.15
N PHE A 104 -24.15 -24.70 -27.98
CA PHE A 104 -24.93 -23.90 -27.05
C PHE A 104 -24.40 -24.04 -25.61
N LEU A 105 -24.51 -22.97 -24.83
CA LEU A 105 -24.01 -22.91 -23.45
C LEU A 105 -24.98 -23.55 -22.44
N THR A 106 -26.26 -23.68 -22.79
CA THR A 106 -27.30 -24.28 -21.93
C THR A 106 -28.26 -25.13 -22.76
N GLU A 107 -28.92 -26.10 -22.11
CA GLU A 107 -29.94 -26.95 -22.73
C GLU A 107 -31.18 -26.18 -23.19
N GLU A 108 -31.53 -25.10 -22.48
CA GLU A 108 -32.66 -24.23 -22.82
C GLU A 108 -32.45 -23.54 -24.18
N PHE A 109 -31.25 -23.03 -24.45
CA PHE A 109 -30.92 -22.43 -25.74
C PHE A 109 -30.90 -23.46 -26.87
N LEU A 110 -30.43 -24.69 -26.60
CA LEU A 110 -30.52 -25.79 -27.57
C LEU A 110 -31.98 -26.14 -27.88
N SER A 111 -32.84 -26.20 -26.85
CA SER A 111 -34.25 -26.56 -27.00
C SER A 111 -35.03 -25.51 -27.78
N ASP A 112 -34.80 -24.22 -27.49
CA ASP A 112 -35.39 -23.12 -28.25
C ASP A 112 -34.87 -23.08 -29.70
N HIS A 113 -33.59 -23.35 -29.92
CA HIS A 113 -33.03 -23.49 -31.26
C HIS A 113 -33.70 -24.62 -32.05
N LYS A 114 -33.84 -25.81 -31.45
CA LYS A 114 -34.56 -26.94 -32.06
C LYS A 114 -35.96 -26.49 -32.45
N ARG A 115 -36.77 -26.02 -31.49
CA ARG A 115 -38.16 -25.58 -31.72
C ARG A 115 -38.33 -24.53 -32.83
N ARG A 116 -37.38 -23.60 -33.00
CA ARG A 116 -37.51 -22.51 -33.99
C ARG A 116 -36.95 -22.84 -35.37
N ARG A 117 -36.08 -23.83 -35.49
CA ARG A 117 -35.28 -24.08 -36.71
C ARG A 117 -35.36 -25.52 -37.23
N HIS A 118 -35.90 -26.46 -36.44
CA HIS A 118 -36.01 -27.89 -36.74
C HIS A 118 -37.35 -28.45 -36.23
#